data_AF-A0AAE3QLJ3-F1
#
_entry.id   AF-A0AAE3QLJ3-F1
#
_cell.length_a   1.000
_cell.length_b   1.000
_cell.length_c   1.000
_cell.angle_alpha   90.00
_cell.angle_beta   90.00
_cell.angle_gamma   90.00
#
_symmetry.space_group_name_H-M   'P 1'
#
loop_
_entity.id
_entity.type
_entity.pdbx_description
1 polymer ?
#
loop_
_entity_poly.entity_id
_entity_poly.type
_entity_poly.pdbx_seq_one_letter_code
_entity_poly.pdbx_strand_id
1 'polypeptide(L)' 'QVDPSVKVNVLINDGDAVKANSTLFTATGSARSILTAERTALTFVQTLSGTATTTAHYVKELSGTTTQLLD' A
#
# COMPACT_ATOMS: atom_id res chain seq x y z
N GLN A 1 0.83 10.65 15.40
CA GLN A 1 2.25 10.65 14.98
C GLN A 1 3.03 9.90 16.05
N VAL A 2 3.65 8.76 15.73
CA VAL A 2 4.29 7.90 16.75
C VAL A 2 5.69 8.43 17.12
N ASP A 3 6.45 8.94 16.15
CA ASP A 3 7.76 9.56 16.38
C ASP A 3 8.19 10.35 15.13
N PRO A 4 8.50 11.66 15.21
CA PRO A 4 8.96 12.45 14.07
C PRO A 4 10.37 12.08 13.57
N SER A 5 11.14 11.34 14.36
CA SER A 5 12.51 10.95 14.00
C SER A 5 12.58 9.76 13.03
N VAL A 6 11.46 9.05 12.84
CA VAL A 6 11.38 7.91 11.92
C VAL A 6 11.29 8.44 10.49
N LYS A 7 12.33 8.17 9.71
CA LYS A 7 12.36 8.45 8.27
C LYS A 7 11.77 7.27 7.52
N VAL A 8 10.70 7.49 6.78
CA VAL A 8 10.11 6.50 5.87
C VAL A 8 10.46 6.89 4.44
N ASN A 9 11.07 5.96 3.71
CA ASN A 9 11.34 6.09 2.30
C ASN A 9 10.44 5.10 1.55
N VAL A 10 9.48 5.65 0.81
CA VAL A 10 8.52 4.88 0.03
C VAL A 10 9.15 4.53 -1.33
N LEU A 11 9.10 3.26 -1.71
CA LEU A 11 9.74 2.74 -2.92
C LEU A 11 8.76 2.50 -4.08
N ILE A 12 7.46 2.49 -3.78
CA ILE A 12 6.38 2.27 -4.75
C ILE A 12 5.35 3.39 -4.63
N ASN A 13 4.74 3.79 -5.74
CA ASN A 13 3.66 4.77 -5.72
C ASN A 13 2.29 4.08 -5.64
N ASP A 14 1.29 4.81 -5.17
CA ASP A 14 -0.09 4.31 -5.17
C ASP A 14 -0.54 4.00 -6.61
N GLY A 15 -1.08 2.79 -6.81
CA GLY A 15 -1.50 2.30 -8.12
C GLY A 15 -0.43 1.53 -8.90
N ASP A 16 0.82 1.50 -8.43
CA ASP A 16 1.85 0.66 -9.04
C ASP A 16 1.52 -0.83 -8.87
N ALA A 17 1.75 -1.62 -9.92
CA ALA A 17 1.58 -3.06 -9.87
C ALA A 17 2.75 -3.69 -9.10
N VAL A 18 2.46 -4.18 -7.90
CA VAL A 18 3.46 -4.78 -7.01
C VAL A 18 3.48 -6.30 -7.16
N LYS A 19 4.67 -6.90 -7.25
CA LYS A 19 4.85 -8.36 -7.24
C LYS A 19 5.06 -8.89 -5.82
N ALA A 20 4.76 -10.17 -5.61
CA ALA A 20 5.07 -10.83 -4.35
C ALA A 20 6.57 -10.70 -4.01
N ASN A 21 6.87 -10.46 -2.73
CA ASN A 21 8.21 -10.19 -2.19
C ASN A 21 8.85 -8.85 -2.60
N SER A 22 8.13 -7.94 -3.24
CA SER A 22 8.63 -6.57 -3.46
C SER A 22 8.65 -5.75 -2.17
N THR A 23 9.71 -4.96 -2.00
CA THR A 23 9.81 -4.01 -0.88
C THR A 23 8.98 -2.76 -1.19
N LEU A 24 8.02 -2.45 -0.33
CA LEU A 24 7.09 -1.31 -0.52
C LEU A 24 7.69 0.00 0.00
N PHE A 25 8.31 -0.05 1.18
CA PHE A 25 8.96 1.09 1.82
C PHE A 25 10.05 0.61 2.77
N THR A 26 10.95 1.51 3.14
CA THR A 26 11.99 1.30 4.15
C THR A 26 11.85 2.35 5.23
N ALA A 27 11.87 1.97 6.50
CA ALA A 27 11.80 2.88 7.63
C ALA A 27 13.10 2.83 8.46
N THR A 28 13.61 3.98 8.88
CA THR A 28 14.83 4.10 9.71
C THR A 28 14.56 5.03 10.88
N GLY A 29 14.94 4.63 12.10
CA GLY A 29 14.69 5.40 13.33
C GLY A 29 14.71 4.51 14.57
N SER A 30 14.12 4.99 15.66
CA SER A 30 13.99 4.24 16.91
C SER A 30 13.27 2.90 16.70
N ALA A 31 13.91 1.80 17.08
CA ALA A 31 13.34 0.46 16.96
C ALA A 31 12.00 0.33 17.69
N ARG A 32 11.86 0.98 18.86
CA ARG A 32 10.61 0.99 19.63
C ARG A 32 9.49 1.69 18.87
N SER A 33 9.80 2.82 18.24
CA SER A 33 8.83 3.61 17.48
C SER A 33 8.41 2.89 16.20
N ILE A 34 9.38 2.25 15.50
CA ILE A 34 9.11 1.44 14.32
C ILE A 34 8.20 0.25 14.67
N LEU A 35 8.56 -0.55 15.68
CA LEU A 35 7.76 -1.72 16.09
C LEU A 35 6.36 -1.34 16.57
N THR A 36 6.21 -0.16 17.20
CA THR A 36 4.90 0.36 17.62
C THR A 36 4.04 0.77 16.43
N ALA A 37 4.65 1.39 15.41
CA ALA A 37 3.96 1.87 14.22
C ALA A 37 3.74 0.77 13.16
N GLU A 38 4.55 -0.30 13.17
CA GLU A 38 4.57 -1.36 12.16
C GLU A 38 3.19 -1.95 11.91
N ARG A 39 2.51 -2.44 12.96
CA ARG A 39 1.20 -3.08 12.83
C ARG A 39 0.18 -2.14 12.19
N THR A 40 0.14 -0.89 12.64
CA THR A 40 -0.78 0.10 12.10
C THR A 40 -0.47 0.40 10.64
N ALA A 41 0.80 0.63 10.30
CA ALA A 41 1.24 0.90 8.94
C ALA A 41 0.92 -0.26 7.99
N LEU A 42 1.23 -1.51 8.40
CA LEU A 42 0.93 -2.70 7.62
C LEU A 42 -0.58 -2.90 7.43
N THR A 43 -1.40 -2.67 8.46
CA THR A 43 -2.85 -2.77 8.32
C THR A 43 -3.39 -1.79 7.28
N PHE A 44 -2.93 -0.54 7.27
CA PHE A 44 -3.35 0.45 6.27
C PHE A 44 -2.95 0.03 4.86
N VAL A 45 -1.68 -0.34 4.66
CA VAL A 45 -1.18 -0.78 3.36
C VAL A 45 -1.96 -2.01 2.87
N GLN A 46 -2.17 -3.02 3.72
CA GLN A 46 -2.92 -4.22 3.36
C GLN A 46 -4.37 -3.90 2.96
N THR A 47 -5.03 -3.01 3.71
CA THR A 47 -6.43 -2.65 3.45
C THR A 47 -6.57 -1.89 2.12
N LEU A 48 -5.75 -0.86 1.92
CA LEU A 48 -5.78 -0.03 0.71
C LEU A 48 -5.29 -0.78 -0.53
N SER A 49 -4.23 -1.58 -0.40
CA SER A 49 -3.76 -2.42 -1.51
C SER A 49 -4.77 -3.52 -1.84
N GLY A 50 -5.48 -4.07 -0.84
CA GLY A 50 -6.52 -5.07 -1.05
C GLY A 50 -7.70 -4.53 -1.86
N THR A 51 -8.20 -3.35 -1.50
CA THR A 51 -9.27 -2.68 -2.27
C THR A 51 -8.80 -2.33 -3.68
N ALA A 52 -7.64 -1.71 -3.83
CA ALA A 52 -7.08 -1.35 -5.14
C ALA A 52 -6.86 -2.58 -6.05
N THR A 53 -6.36 -3.69 -5.51
CA THR A 53 -6.15 -4.94 -6.26
C THR A 53 -7.47 -5.53 -6.74
N THR A 54 -8.50 -5.49 -5.89
CA THR A 54 -9.84 -5.98 -6.22
C THR A 54 -10.48 -5.12 -7.31
N THR A 55 -10.43 -3.79 -7.16
CA THR A 55 -10.89 -2.83 -8.17
C THR A 55 -10.18 -3.04 -9.50
N ALA A 56 -8.85 -3.19 -9.50
CA ALA A 56 -8.06 -3.44 -10.70
C ALA A 56 -8.44 -4.76 -11.40
N HIS A 57 -8.78 -5.80 -10.63
CA HIS A 57 -9.27 -7.06 -11.17
C HIS A 57 -10.60 -6.87 -11.92
N TYR A 58 -11.58 -6.19 -11.32
CA TYR A 58 -12.86 -5.92 -11.98
C TYR A 58 -12.72 -5.02 -13.21
N VAL A 59 -11.89 -3.98 -13.14
CA VAL A 59 -11.59 -3.12 -14.30
C VAL A 59 -10.96 -3.92 -15.44
N LYS A 60 -10.11 -4.90 -15.12
CA LYS A 60 -9.51 -5.79 -16.13
C LYS A 60 -10.54 -6.72 -16.77
N GLU A 61 -11.47 -7.28 -16.00
CA GLU A 61 -12.57 -8.10 -16.55
C GLU A 61 -13.52 -7.27 -17.43
N LEU A 62 -13.68 -5.97 -17.14
CA LEU A 62 -14.45 -5.03 -17.95
C LEU A 62 -13.69 -4.51 -19.20
N SER A 63 -12.43 -4.92 -19.38
CA SER A 63 -11.61 -4.48 -20.51
C SER A 63 -12.25 -4.89 -21.84
N GLY A 64 -12.52 -3.89 -22.70
CA GLY A 64 -13.26 -4.07 -23.96
C GLY A 64 -14.71 -3.59 -23.94
N THR A 65 -15.22 -3.13 -22.79
CA THR A 65 -16.52 -2.47 -22.67
C THR A 65 -16.36 -0.98 -22.38
N THR A 66 -17.37 -0.17 -22.72
CA THR A 66 -17.43 1.27 -22.37
C THR A 66 -17.84 1.51 -20.91
N THR A 67 -17.99 0.44 -20.13
CA THR A 67 -18.52 0.47 -18.77
C THR A 67 -17.45 0.93 -17.77
N GLN A 68 -17.73 2.00 -17.05
CA GLN A 68 -16.89 2.49 -15.96
C GLN A 68 -17.32 1.85 -14.65
N LEU A 69 -16.33 1.37 -13.88
CA LEU A 69 -16.56 0.92 -12.52
C LEU A 69 -16.68 2.15 -11.62
N LEU A 70 -17.84 2.35 -10.98
CA LEU A 70 -18.01 3.33 -9.91
C LEU A 70 -17.77 2.65 -8.55
N ASP A 71 -17.10 3.39 -7.66
CA ASP A 71 -16.97 3.14 -6.21
C ASP A 71 -18.26 3.57 -5.49
#